data_AF-A0A9P1D537-F1
#
_entry.id   AF-A0A9P1D537-F1
#
_cell.length_a   1.000
_cell.length_b   1.000
_cell.length_c   1.000
_cell.angle_alpha   90.00
_cell.angle_beta   90.00
_cell.angle_gamma   90.00
#
_symmetry.space_group_name_H-M   'P 1'
#
loop_
_entity.id
_entity.type
_entity.pdbx_description
1 polymer ?
#
loop_
_entity_poly.entity_id
_entity_poly.type
_entity_poly.pdbx_seq_one_letter_code
_entity_poly.pdbx_strand_id
1 'polypeptide(L)'
;MGCASSQLPEAPDAVGPARTLLTSSSQEKLTTEKDKKALDGALKHRRLQVWVLRAELLKNFGSFGKMDPFVVVERVKSDGHVWEFARTRTDWGGHMKPNFNHLCRSIEVDSDDVIRFRVLEKSFGDFGTPIFCGEASTTVQILLRSNV
;
A
#
# COMPACT_ATOMS: atom_id res chain seq x y z
N MET A 1 59.48 -18.98 34.88
CA MET A 1 59.17 -19.20 36.31
C MET A 1 57.66 -19.32 36.46
N GLY A 2 57.17 -20.45 37.01
CA GLY A 2 55.76 -20.79 37.38
C GLY A 2 54.83 -21.09 36.18
N CYS A 3 54.50 -22.32 35.74
CA CYS A 3 53.87 -23.51 36.35
C CYS A 3 52.47 -23.29 36.97
N ALA A 4 51.40 -23.78 36.32
CA ALA A 4 50.60 -24.93 36.78
C ALA A 4 49.33 -25.17 35.91
N SER A 5 49.10 -26.43 35.57
CA SER A 5 47.90 -27.04 34.95
C SER A 5 46.91 -27.55 36.02
N SER A 6 45.61 -27.61 35.71
CA SER A 6 44.63 -28.64 36.19
C SER A 6 43.21 -28.27 35.69
N GLN A 7 42.62 -29.00 34.75
CA GLN A 7 41.75 -30.21 34.90
C GLN A 7 40.27 -29.92 35.26
N LEU A 8 39.38 -30.40 34.38
CA LEU A 8 37.92 -30.54 34.49
C LEU A 8 37.52 -31.59 35.55
N PRO A 9 36.24 -31.62 35.97
CA PRO A 9 35.45 -32.83 35.69
C PRO A 9 33.99 -32.60 35.25
N GLU A 10 33.39 -33.73 34.85
CA GLU A 10 32.16 -34.00 34.10
C GLU A 10 30.81 -33.78 34.85
N ALA A 11 29.73 -33.90 34.04
CA ALA A 11 28.31 -33.77 34.35
C ALA A 11 27.71 -34.86 35.28
N PRO A 12 26.41 -34.72 35.63
CA PRO A 12 25.54 -35.89 35.46
C PRO A 12 24.19 -35.61 34.78
N ASP A 13 23.74 -36.65 34.07
CA ASP A 13 22.43 -36.86 33.45
C ASP A 13 21.24 -36.80 34.43
N ALA A 14 20.08 -36.34 33.95
CA ALA A 14 18.78 -36.81 34.45
C ALA A 14 17.68 -36.70 33.38
N VAL A 15 17.20 -37.89 33.01
CA VAL A 15 16.13 -38.25 32.10
C VAL A 15 14.73 -37.83 32.59
N GLY A 16 13.87 -37.40 31.65
CA GLY A 16 12.44 -37.78 31.59
C GLY A 16 11.41 -36.64 31.43
N PRO A 17 10.19 -36.89 30.93
CA PRO A 17 9.75 -37.88 29.94
C PRO A 17 9.09 -37.23 28.69
N ALA A 18 8.92 -38.08 27.67
CA ALA A 18 8.18 -37.81 26.44
C ALA A 18 6.67 -37.59 26.67
N ARG A 19 6.06 -36.79 25.77
CA ARG A 19 4.63 -36.65 25.36
C ARG A 19 4.31 -35.15 25.23
N THR A 20 3.84 -34.59 24.12
CA THR A 20 2.83 -35.06 23.17
C THR A 20 2.95 -34.25 21.88
N LEU A 21 2.85 -34.94 20.74
CA LEU A 21 2.52 -34.37 19.44
C LEU A 21 1.21 -33.58 19.50
N LEU A 22 1.22 -32.30 19.16
CA LEU A 22 0.09 -31.64 18.52
C LEU A 22 0.61 -30.72 17.42
N THR A 23 0.63 -31.29 16.22
CA THR A 23 0.54 -30.58 14.94
C THR A 23 -0.55 -29.51 15.02
N SER A 24 -0.20 -28.23 14.98
CA SER A 24 -1.17 -27.20 14.62
C SER A 24 -1.28 -27.19 13.09
N SER A 25 -2.12 -28.13 12.63
CA SER A 25 -2.67 -28.19 11.29
C SER A 25 -3.22 -26.84 10.87
N SER A 26 -2.88 -26.45 9.65
CA SER A 26 -3.64 -25.65 8.71
C SER A 26 -5.07 -25.28 9.18
N GLN A 27 -5.28 -24.00 9.42
CA GLN A 27 -6.58 -23.40 9.16
C GLN A 27 -6.38 -22.18 8.27
N GLU A 28 -5.96 -22.43 7.03
CA GLU A 28 -6.55 -21.69 5.92
C GLU A 28 -8.05 -21.93 6.01
N LYS A 29 -8.74 -21.00 6.68
CA LYS A 29 -10.20 -21.00 6.75
C LYS A 29 -10.69 -20.76 5.34
N LEU A 30 -10.98 -21.86 4.64
CA LEU A 30 -11.56 -21.88 3.31
C LEU A 30 -12.89 -21.13 3.40
N THR A 31 -12.86 -19.83 3.14
CA THR A 31 -14.07 -19.00 3.06
C THR A 31 -14.94 -19.61 2.00
N THR A 32 -16.08 -20.13 2.41
CA THR A 32 -17.06 -20.73 1.52
C THR A 32 -17.50 -19.70 0.47
N GLU A 33 -17.69 -20.10 -0.78
CA GLU A 33 -18.27 -19.28 -1.87
C GLU A 33 -19.51 -18.50 -1.40
N LYS A 34 -20.30 -19.13 -0.52
CA LYS A 34 -21.49 -18.56 0.10
C LYS A 34 -21.19 -17.38 1.04
N ASP A 35 -20.08 -17.43 1.78
CA ASP A 35 -19.64 -16.36 2.68
C ASP A 35 -19.01 -15.20 1.91
N LYS A 36 -18.24 -15.49 0.85
CA LYS A 36 -17.77 -14.46 -0.10
C LYS A 36 -18.96 -13.74 -0.74
N LYS A 37 -19.96 -14.48 -1.21
CA LYS A 37 -21.15 -13.92 -1.86
C LYS A 37 -22.05 -13.12 -0.91
N ALA A 38 -22.15 -13.53 0.36
CA ALA A 38 -22.88 -12.79 1.38
C ALA A 38 -22.12 -11.52 1.81
N LEU A 39 -20.80 -11.60 1.94
CA LEU A 39 -19.93 -10.45 2.19
C LEU A 39 -19.99 -9.47 1.00
N ASP A 40 -19.83 -9.93 -0.23
CA ASP A 40 -19.95 -9.12 -1.45
C ASP A 40 -21.35 -8.48 -1.57
N GLY A 41 -22.40 -9.20 -1.19
CA GLY A 41 -23.77 -8.67 -1.14
C GLY A 41 -23.97 -7.56 -0.11
N ALA A 42 -23.33 -7.66 1.05
CA ALA A 42 -23.36 -6.64 2.11
C ALA A 42 -22.34 -5.51 1.91
N LEU A 43 -21.33 -5.72 1.05
CA LEU A 43 -20.29 -4.75 0.68
C LEU A 43 -20.65 -3.91 -0.55
N LYS A 44 -21.77 -4.20 -1.22
CA LYS A 44 -22.26 -3.41 -2.35
C LYS A 44 -22.48 -1.96 -1.91
N HIS A 45 -21.78 -1.05 -2.58
CA HIS A 45 -21.91 0.42 -2.46
C HIS A 45 -21.34 0.98 -1.15
N ARG A 46 -20.02 0.89 -0.98
CA ARG A 46 -19.31 1.62 0.08
C ARG A 46 -18.88 2.99 -0.40
N ARG A 47 -18.78 3.94 0.53
CA ARG A 47 -18.22 5.26 0.27
C ARG A 47 -16.75 5.27 0.66
N LEU A 48 -15.91 5.69 -0.27
CA LEU A 48 -14.50 5.95 -0.03
C LEU A 48 -14.25 7.46 -0.07
N GLN A 49 -13.48 7.97 0.89
CA GLN A 49 -12.89 9.30 0.83
C GLN A 49 -11.38 9.16 0.95
N VAL A 50 -10.65 9.87 0.09
CA VAL A 50 -9.20 9.77 -0.03
C VAL A 50 -8.58 11.12 0.30
N TRP A 51 -7.52 11.12 1.09
CA TRP A 51 -6.73 12.31 1.37
C TRP A 51 -5.31 12.12 0.86
N VAL A 52 -4.95 12.87 -0.18
CA VAL A 52 -3.61 12.84 -0.77
C VAL A 52 -2.73 13.85 -0.03
N LEU A 53 -1.82 13.36 0.80
CA LEU A 53 -0.99 14.22 1.66
C LEU A 53 0.27 14.71 0.92
N ARG A 54 1.16 13.79 0.54
CA ARG A 54 2.48 14.09 -0.04
C ARG A 54 3.00 12.92 -0.87
N ALA A 55 4.08 13.13 -1.61
CA ALA A 55 4.87 12.07 -2.24
C ALA A 55 6.36 12.25 -1.97
N GLU A 56 7.13 11.18 -2.14
CA GLU A 56 8.59 11.20 -2.19
C GLU A 56 9.03 10.49 -3.48
N LEU A 57 9.59 11.27 -4.41
CA LEU A 57 10.01 10.79 -5.72
C LEU A 57 11.48 10.41 -5.69
N LEU A 58 11.84 9.37 -6.44
CA LEU A 58 13.20 8.83 -6.48
C LEU A 58 14.04 9.41 -7.63
N LYS A 59 13.40 10.06 -8.60
CA LYS A 59 14.07 10.65 -9.76
C LYS A 59 13.39 11.96 -10.20
N ASN A 60 14.19 12.86 -10.77
CA ASN A 60 13.72 14.05 -11.47
C ASN A 60 13.32 13.70 -12.92
N PHE A 61 12.10 14.08 -13.30
CA PHE A 61 11.52 13.91 -14.63
C PHE A 61 11.34 15.23 -15.39
N GLY A 62 11.64 16.37 -14.76
CA GLY A 62 11.60 17.69 -15.40
C GLY A 62 12.78 17.88 -16.35
N SER A 63 12.50 18.46 -17.53
CA SER A 63 13.53 18.75 -18.54
C SER A 63 14.49 19.86 -18.11
N PHE A 64 14.03 20.79 -17.27
CA PHE A 64 14.86 21.87 -16.72
C PHE A 64 14.31 22.34 -15.37
N GLY A 65 15.21 22.64 -14.43
CA GLY A 65 14.83 23.18 -13.12
C GLY A 65 14.18 22.16 -12.17
N LYS A 66 13.34 22.68 -11.27
CA LYS A 66 12.54 21.87 -10.34
C LYS A 66 11.29 21.34 -11.04
N MET A 67 10.75 20.26 -10.48
CA MET A 67 9.46 19.73 -10.90
C MET A 67 8.32 20.46 -10.18
N ASP A 68 7.20 20.56 -10.88
CA ASP A 68 5.89 21.04 -10.47
C ASP A 68 4.87 19.87 -10.48
N PRO A 69 4.99 18.91 -9.55
CA PRO A 69 4.19 17.70 -9.58
C PRO A 69 2.74 17.93 -9.14
N PHE A 70 1.85 17.06 -9.60
CA PHE A 70 0.46 16.92 -9.16
C PHE A 70 0.05 15.45 -9.18
N VAL A 71 -1.05 15.11 -8.49
CA VAL A 71 -1.58 13.74 -8.47
C VAL A 71 -2.93 13.68 -9.16
N VAL A 72 -3.08 12.69 -10.01
CA VAL A 72 -4.36 12.23 -10.54
C VAL A 72 -4.76 10.97 -9.77
N VAL A 73 -6.00 10.94 -9.29
CA VAL A 73 -6.57 9.79 -8.58
C VAL A 73 -7.64 9.15 -9.44
N GLU A 74 -7.42 7.89 -9.79
CA GLU A 74 -8.27 7.11 -10.68
C GLU A 74 -8.94 5.96 -9.90
N ARG A 75 -10.21 5.70 -10.19
CA ARG A 75 -10.90 4.45 -9.86
C ARG A 75 -10.78 3.53 -11.08
N VAL A 76 -10.35 2.30 -10.85
CA VAL A 76 -10.28 1.25 -11.86
C VAL A 76 -11.24 0.15 -11.43
N LYS A 77 -12.31 -0.03 -12.19
CA LYS A 77 -13.30 -1.07 -11.96
C LYS A 77 -12.78 -2.44 -12.41
N SER A 78 -13.41 -3.51 -11.94
CA SER A 78 -13.06 -4.88 -12.33
C SER A 78 -13.34 -5.19 -13.80
N ASP A 79 -14.25 -4.44 -14.45
CA ASP A 79 -14.48 -4.47 -15.90
C ASP A 79 -13.37 -3.75 -16.71
N GLY A 80 -12.38 -3.17 -16.04
CA GLY A 80 -11.28 -2.42 -16.64
C GLY A 80 -11.60 -0.94 -16.91
N HIS A 81 -12.81 -0.47 -16.63
CA HIS A 81 -13.15 0.94 -16.80
C HIS A 81 -12.35 1.82 -15.83
N VAL A 82 -11.63 2.80 -16.37
CA VAL A 82 -10.83 3.76 -15.61
C VAL A 82 -11.54 5.11 -15.57
N TRP A 83 -11.60 5.70 -14.39
CA TRP A 83 -12.20 7.02 -14.19
C TRP A 83 -11.36 7.88 -13.26
N GLU A 84 -10.88 9.03 -13.75
CA GLU A 84 -10.31 10.09 -12.91
C GLU A 84 -11.42 10.73 -12.09
N PHE A 85 -11.38 10.57 -10.76
CA PHE A 85 -12.40 11.16 -9.88
C PHE A 85 -11.88 12.35 -9.06
N ALA A 86 -10.57 12.55 -9.01
CA ALA A 86 -9.93 13.68 -8.36
C ALA A 86 -8.56 14.01 -8.97
N ARG A 87 -8.19 15.29 -8.84
CA ARG A 87 -6.88 15.83 -9.22
C ARG A 87 -6.46 16.87 -8.19
N THR A 88 -5.22 16.78 -7.73
CA THR A 88 -4.66 17.77 -6.80
C THR A 88 -4.32 19.07 -7.53
N ARG A 89 -4.11 20.15 -6.78
CA ARG A 89 -3.36 21.29 -7.32
C ARG A 89 -1.92 20.86 -7.57
N THR A 90 -1.28 21.55 -8.51
CA THR A 90 0.16 21.47 -8.72
C THR A 90 0.90 22.07 -7.52
N ASP A 91 1.91 21.35 -7.03
CA ASP A 91 2.83 21.84 -6.03
C ASP A 91 4.05 22.47 -6.71
N TRP A 92 3.93 23.77 -7.01
CA TRP A 92 4.93 24.53 -7.74
C TRP A 92 6.27 24.57 -6.99
N GLY A 93 7.31 23.98 -7.57
CA GLY A 93 8.64 23.84 -6.96
C GLY A 93 8.74 22.77 -5.89
N GLY A 94 7.70 21.96 -5.66
CA GLY A 94 7.69 20.84 -4.71
C GLY A 94 8.73 19.75 -5.05
N HIS A 95 9.11 19.67 -6.33
CA HIS A 95 10.21 18.87 -6.84
C HIS A 95 10.11 17.39 -6.42
N MET A 96 11.07 16.90 -5.64
CA MET A 96 11.16 15.49 -5.24
C MET A 96 10.31 15.15 -4.01
N LYS A 97 9.79 16.14 -3.29
CA LYS A 97 9.04 15.93 -2.04
C LYS A 97 7.78 16.80 -1.97
N PRO A 98 6.87 16.66 -2.95
CA PRO A 98 5.72 17.54 -3.01
C PRO A 98 4.70 17.27 -1.91
N ASN A 99 4.04 18.34 -1.47
CA ASN A 99 2.98 18.34 -0.48
C ASN A 99 1.68 18.85 -1.11
N PHE A 100 0.69 17.97 -1.22
CA PHE A 100 -0.57 18.26 -1.89
C PHE A 100 -1.67 18.66 -0.91
N ASN A 101 -1.70 18.02 0.26
CA ASN A 101 -2.72 18.16 1.29
C ASN A 101 -4.16 18.29 0.73
N HIS A 102 -4.55 17.34 -0.12
CA HIS A 102 -5.77 17.42 -0.92
C HIS A 102 -6.78 16.35 -0.54
N LEU A 103 -7.91 16.77 0.03
CA LEU A 103 -9.04 15.90 0.34
C LEU A 103 -9.92 15.72 -0.90
N CYS A 104 -9.97 14.50 -1.44
CA CYS A 104 -10.81 14.16 -2.57
C CYS A 104 -12.29 14.12 -2.17
N ARG A 105 -13.18 14.31 -3.15
CA ARG A 105 -14.60 14.02 -2.96
C ARG A 105 -14.81 12.54 -2.63
N SER A 106 -15.85 12.26 -1.85
CA SER A 106 -16.26 10.89 -1.58
C SER A 106 -16.90 10.26 -2.83
N ILE A 107 -16.54 9.03 -3.14
CA ILE A 107 -17.08 8.25 -4.26
C ILE A 107 -17.66 6.92 -3.77
N GLU A 108 -18.60 6.38 -4.54
CA GLU A 108 -19.04 5.00 -4.37
C GLU A 108 -18.04 4.05 -5.01
N VAL A 109 -17.78 2.94 -4.32
CA VAL A 109 -16.82 1.91 -4.71
C VAL A 109 -17.37 0.52 -4.39
N ASP A 110 -16.91 -0.43 -5.19
CA ASP A 110 -17.03 -1.86 -5.00
C ASP A 110 -15.73 -2.40 -4.38
N SER A 111 -15.79 -3.57 -3.73
CA SER A 111 -14.64 -4.10 -2.98
C SER A 111 -13.46 -4.51 -3.85
N ASP A 112 -13.72 -4.86 -5.10
CA ASP A 112 -12.79 -5.28 -6.14
C ASP A 112 -12.21 -4.10 -6.94
N ASP A 113 -12.71 -2.88 -6.74
CA ASP A 113 -12.11 -1.69 -7.35
C ASP A 113 -10.66 -1.50 -6.90
N VAL A 114 -9.86 -0.91 -7.79
CA VAL A 114 -8.52 -0.42 -7.50
C VAL A 114 -8.53 1.11 -7.50
N ILE A 115 -7.91 1.68 -6.47
CA ILE A 115 -7.60 3.11 -6.42
C ILE A 115 -6.15 3.29 -6.85
N ARG A 116 -5.96 4.11 -7.88
CA ARG A 116 -4.65 4.37 -8.47
C ARG A 116 -4.30 5.85 -8.32
N PHE A 117 -3.09 6.10 -7.86
CA PHE A 117 -2.50 7.42 -7.67
C PHE A 117 -1.36 7.59 -8.66
N ARG A 118 -1.51 8.51 -9.60
CA ARG A 118 -0.47 8.81 -10.59
C ARG A 118 0.11 10.17 -10.30
N VAL A 119 1.41 10.21 -10.01
CA VAL A 119 2.16 11.47 -9.89
C VAL A 119 2.60 11.87 -11.29
N LEU A 120 2.20 13.08 -11.69
CA LEU A 120 2.50 13.67 -12.97
C LEU A 120 3.25 14.98 -12.75
N GLU A 121 4.12 15.31 -13.69
CA GLU A 121 4.83 16.58 -13.75
C GLU A 121 4.16 17.47 -14.80
N LYS A 122 3.98 18.75 -14.46
CA LYS A 122 3.43 19.71 -15.40
C LYS A 122 4.45 20.02 -16.51
N SER A 123 4.01 20.02 -17.75
CA SER A 123 4.89 20.39 -18.87
C SER A 123 5.16 21.89 -18.88
N PHE A 124 6.34 22.28 -19.37
CA PHE A 124 6.79 23.66 -19.40
C PHE A 124 5.74 24.59 -20.06
N GLY A 125 5.30 25.61 -19.31
CA GLY A 125 4.32 26.60 -19.80
C GLY A 125 2.89 26.07 -19.93
N ASP A 126 2.55 24.94 -19.34
CA ASP A 126 1.23 24.27 -19.45
C ASP A 126 0.89 23.77 -20.85
N PHE A 127 1.85 23.82 -21.78
CA PHE A 127 1.68 23.32 -23.14
C PHE A 127 2.28 21.90 -23.24
N GLY A 128 1.40 20.90 -23.35
CA GLY A 128 1.78 19.52 -23.65
C GLY A 128 1.23 18.48 -22.69
N THR A 129 1.48 17.21 -23.00
CA THR A 129 1.07 16.08 -22.17
C THR A 129 1.92 16.05 -20.90
N PRO A 130 1.32 16.01 -19.70
CA PRO A 130 2.05 15.88 -18.44
C PRO A 130 2.98 14.66 -18.44
N ILE A 131 4.14 14.80 -17.82
CA ILE A 131 5.16 13.73 -17.77
C ILE A 131 4.83 12.80 -16.60
N PHE A 132 4.79 11.50 -16.85
CA PHE A 132 4.55 10.51 -15.80
C PHE A 132 5.78 10.35 -14.90
N CYS A 133 5.60 10.54 -13.59
CA CYS A 133 6.68 10.44 -12.59
C CYS A 133 6.62 9.15 -11.76
N GLY A 134 5.45 8.55 -11.61
CA GLY A 134 5.28 7.33 -10.83
C GLY A 134 3.83 7.04 -10.48
N GLU A 135 3.60 5.83 -9.98
CA GLU A 135 2.28 5.35 -9.60
C GLU A 135 2.34 4.52 -8.32
N ALA A 136 1.29 4.63 -7.51
CA ALA A 136 0.95 3.66 -6.48
C ALA A 136 -0.51 3.25 -6.66
N SER A 137 -0.85 2.00 -6.37
CA SER A 137 -2.22 1.52 -6.42
C SER A 137 -2.51 0.53 -5.30
N THR A 138 -3.78 0.45 -4.91
CA THR A 138 -4.26 -0.48 -3.88
C THR A 138 -5.72 -0.85 -4.16
N THR A 139 -6.12 -2.04 -3.73
CA THR A 139 -7.54 -2.43 -3.79
C THR A 139 -8.33 -1.73 -2.70
N VAL A 140 -9.60 -1.45 -2.98
CA VAL A 140 -10.55 -0.90 -2.01
C VAL A 140 -10.71 -1.84 -0.81
N GLN A 141 -10.69 -3.15 -1.04
CA GLN A 141 -10.72 -4.13 0.03
C GLN A 141 -9.59 -3.94 1.06
N ILE A 142 -8.36 -3.64 0.63
CA ILE A 142 -7.26 -3.38 1.56
C ILE A 142 -7.54 -2.10 2.36
N LEU A 143 -7.93 -1.01 1.68
CA LEU A 143 -8.20 0.28 2.33
C LEU A 143 -9.31 0.20 3.39
N LEU A 144 -10.34 -0.61 3.13
CA LEU A 144 -11.48 -0.75 4.03
C LEU A 144 -11.24 -1.71 5.20
N ARG A 145 -10.26 -2.61 5.08
CA ARG A 145 -9.87 -3.53 6.17
C ARG A 145 -8.97 -2.85 7.20
N SER A 146 -8.26 -1.80 6.82
CA SER A 146 -7.31 -1.08 7.68
C SER A 146 -7.97 -0.16 8.73
N ASN A 147 -9.30 -0.19 8.89
CA ASN A 147 -10.07 0.61 9.85
C ASN A 147 -10.62 -0.20 11.04
N VAL A 148 -9.95 -1.29 11.43
CA VAL A 148 -10.27 -2.06 12.65
C VAL A 148 -9.15 -1.93 13.65
#